data_AF-A0A9C8ZQB7-F1
#
_entry.id   AF-A0A9C8ZQB7-F1
#
_cell.length_a   1.000
_cell.length_b   1.000
_cell.length_c   1.000
_cell.angle_alpha   90.00
_cell.angle_beta   90.00
_cell.angle_gamma   90.00
#
_symmetry.space_group_name_H-M   'P 1'
#
loop_
_entity.id
_entity.type
_entity.pdbx_description
1 polymer ?
#
loop_
_entity_poly.entity_id
_entity_poly.type
_entity_poly.pdbx_seq_one_letter_code
_entity_poly.pdbx_strand_id
1 'polypeptide(L)'
;PPESETLGDLTFPDGTPIYNERELSHMHDVKVVTRQLVRYGFALLGIWGVCVVGLAIHPTTRRVLYLALFRGSFLTVALIIVGLVTTATSFNWLFAQFHALFFVGNSWIFPTSDTLIRLFPQKFWVDAFVLIFGGTFIEALLLGGAAWLLLKRASPPR
;
A
#
# COMPACT_ATOMS: atom_id res chain seq x y z
N PRO A 1 3.01 1.03 32.55
CA PRO A 1 2.88 0.17 31.34
C PRO A 1 3.89 -0.97 31.44
N PRO A 2 3.54 -2.21 31.10
CA PRO A 2 4.57 -3.26 31.03
C PRO A 2 5.63 -2.78 30.03
N GLU A 3 6.90 -2.98 30.38
CA GLU A 3 8.02 -2.71 29.48
C GLU A 3 7.67 -3.31 28.12
N SER A 4 7.72 -2.52 27.05
CA SER A 4 7.30 -3.00 25.73
C SER A 4 8.26 -4.11 25.31
N GLU A 5 7.87 -5.37 25.49
CA GLU A 5 8.60 -6.53 24.96
C GLU A 5 8.92 -6.24 23.49
N THR A 6 10.20 -6.06 23.21
CA THR A 6 10.67 -5.86 21.84
C THR A 6 10.83 -7.23 21.20
N LEU A 7 10.83 -7.29 19.86
CA LEU A 7 11.03 -8.56 19.15
C LEU A 7 12.32 -9.29 19.58
N GLY A 8 13.35 -8.53 20.02
CA GLY A 8 14.62 -9.10 20.47
C GLY A 8 14.57 -9.73 21.86
N ASP A 9 13.55 -9.42 22.67
CA ASP A 9 13.39 -9.97 24.02
C ASP A 9 12.62 -11.30 24.01
N LEU A 10 12.05 -11.68 22.86
CA LEU A 10 11.25 -12.88 22.71
C LEU A 10 12.13 -14.13 22.64
N THR A 11 11.93 -15.05 23.57
CA THR A 11 12.65 -16.33 23.63
C THR A 11 11.71 -17.54 23.59
N PHE A 12 12.21 -18.66 23.08
CA PHE A 12 11.60 -19.96 23.26
C PHE A 12 11.62 -20.39 24.74
N PRO A 13 10.87 -21.45 25.13
CA PRO A 13 10.86 -21.95 26.51
C PRO A 13 12.21 -22.38 27.06
N ASP A 14 13.18 -22.67 26.19
CA ASP A 14 14.57 -23.03 26.56
C ASP A 14 15.49 -21.80 26.70
N GLY A 15 14.95 -20.58 26.54
CA GLY A 15 15.67 -19.32 26.64
C GLY A 15 16.39 -18.89 25.37
N THR A 16 16.30 -19.66 24.27
CA THR A 16 16.91 -19.25 23.00
C THR A 16 16.10 -18.15 22.31
N PRO A 17 16.72 -17.15 21.65
CA PRO A 17 16.00 -16.09 20.95
C PRO A 17 15.10 -16.63 19.83
N ILE A 18 13.88 -16.10 19.71
CA ILE A 18 12.94 -16.46 18.64
C ILE A 18 13.40 -15.95 17.28
N TYR A 19 13.99 -14.75 17.25
CA TYR A 19 14.49 -14.10 16.04
C TYR A 19 16.00 -13.97 16.10
N ASN A 20 16.67 -14.19 14.97
CA ASN A 20 18.08 -13.91 14.83
C ASN A 20 18.34 -12.42 14.49
N GLU A 21 19.59 -11.99 14.59
CA GLU A 21 20.01 -10.59 14.33
C GLU A 21 19.62 -10.07 12.94
N ARG A 22 19.62 -10.94 11.92
CA ARG A 22 19.22 -10.54 10.56
C ARG A 22 17.72 -10.26 10.49
N GLU A 23 16.91 -11.13 11.09
CA GLU A 23 15.45 -10.93 11.16
C GLU A 23 15.10 -9.65 11.90
N LEU A 24 15.75 -9.40 13.04
CA LEU A 24 15.56 -8.18 13.83
C LEU A 24 15.97 -6.92 13.06
N SER A 25 17.13 -6.96 12.39
CA SER A 25 17.61 -5.85 11.55
C SER A 25 16.64 -5.55 10.41
N HIS A 26 16.15 -6.58 9.70
CA HIS A 26 15.17 -6.38 8.64
C HIS A 26 13.83 -5.85 9.17
N MET A 27 13.35 -6.34 10.32
CA MET A 27 12.12 -5.83 10.94
C MET A 27 12.27 -4.36 11.40
N HIS A 28 13.46 -3.96 11.80
CA HIS A 28 13.77 -2.55 12.05
C HIS A 28 13.66 -1.73 10.75
N ASP A 29 14.24 -2.20 9.64
CA ASP A 29 14.13 -1.52 8.34
C ASP A 29 12.67 -1.42 7.87
N VAL A 30 11.91 -2.50 7.97
CA VAL A 30 10.46 -2.53 7.68
C VAL A 30 9.74 -1.48 8.51
N LYS A 31 9.99 -1.41 9.82
CA LYS A 31 9.39 -0.41 10.72
C LYS A 31 9.70 1.01 10.28
N VAL A 32 10.94 1.29 9.85
CA VAL A 32 11.36 2.60 9.34
C VAL A 32 10.62 2.93 8.04
N VAL A 33 10.60 2.01 7.08
CA VAL A 33 9.89 2.19 5.79
C VAL A 33 8.40 2.42 6.02
N THR A 34 7.73 1.58 6.82
CA THR A 34 6.30 1.72 7.13
C THR A 34 5.99 3.05 7.80
N ARG A 35 6.80 3.49 8.77
CA ARG A 35 6.62 4.79 9.44
C ARG A 35 6.73 5.95 8.45
N GLN A 36 7.71 5.90 7.56
CA GLN A 36 7.89 6.91 6.53
C GLN A 36 6.73 6.92 5.53
N LEU A 37 6.32 5.74 5.05
CA LEU A 37 5.19 5.57 4.14
C LEU A 37 3.90 6.15 4.73
N VAL A 38 3.60 5.84 6.00
CA VAL A 38 2.43 6.38 6.70
C VAL A 38 2.52 7.90 6.85
N ARG A 39 3.69 8.42 7.26
CA ARG A 39 3.89 9.87 7.44
C ARG A 39 3.69 10.65 6.13
N TYR A 40 4.34 10.22 5.06
CA TYR A 40 4.23 10.88 3.76
C TYR A 40 2.86 10.64 3.13
N GLY A 41 2.26 9.46 3.34
CA GLY A 41 0.90 9.14 2.90
C GLY A 41 -0.13 10.10 3.49
N PHE A 42 -0.10 10.35 4.80
CA PHE A 42 -0.99 11.32 5.43
C PHE A 42 -0.74 12.76 4.96
N ALA A 43 0.53 13.15 4.75
CA ALA A 43 0.84 14.46 4.21
C ALA A 43 0.27 14.66 2.80
N LEU A 44 0.45 13.65 1.92
CA LEU A 44 -0.10 13.66 0.56
C LEU A 44 -1.63 13.64 0.56
N LEU A 45 -2.26 12.87 1.45
CA LEU A 45 -3.71 12.85 1.62
C LEU A 45 -4.24 14.23 2.06
N GLY A 46 -3.53 14.92 2.95
CA GLY A 46 -3.85 16.29 3.35
C GLY A 46 -3.78 17.26 2.19
N ILE A 47 -2.69 17.23 1.40
CA ILE A 47 -2.53 18.06 0.20
C ILE A 47 -3.66 17.77 -0.81
N TRP A 48 -3.93 16.49 -1.06
CA TRP A 48 -5.02 16.07 -1.93
C TRP A 48 -6.37 16.62 -1.46
N GLY A 49 -6.66 16.53 -0.15
CA GLY A 49 -7.89 17.05 0.45
C GLY A 49 -8.04 18.56 0.26
N VAL A 50 -6.96 19.33 0.47
CA VAL A 50 -6.95 20.79 0.22
C VAL A 50 -7.23 21.10 -1.25
N CYS A 51 -6.62 20.37 -2.19
CA CYS A 51 -6.88 20.54 -3.62
C CYS A 51 -8.34 20.22 -3.98
N VAL A 52 -8.91 19.14 -3.44
CA VAL A 52 -10.31 18.77 -3.66
C VAL A 52 -11.25 19.86 -3.14
N VAL A 53 -11.05 20.32 -1.90
CA VAL A 53 -11.86 21.39 -1.30
C VAL A 53 -11.75 22.68 -2.10
N GLY A 54 -10.52 23.10 -2.44
CA GLY A 54 -10.27 24.32 -3.21
C GLY A 54 -10.98 24.32 -4.57
N LEU A 55 -10.95 23.21 -5.30
CA LEU A 55 -11.64 23.09 -6.59
C LEU A 55 -13.16 22.91 -6.46
N ALA A 56 -13.64 22.36 -5.34
CA ALA A 56 -15.07 22.13 -5.10
C ALA A 56 -15.84 23.42 -4.72
N ILE A 57 -15.17 24.36 -4.05
CA ILE A 57 -15.79 25.61 -3.56
C ILE A 57 -16.36 26.44 -4.72
N HIS A 58 -15.60 26.63 -5.81
CA HIS A 58 -16.03 27.45 -6.93
C HIS A 58 -16.73 26.62 -8.03
N PRO A 59 -17.98 26.97 -8.43
CA PRO A 59 -18.70 26.22 -9.47
C PRO A 59 -17.95 26.08 -10.79
N THR A 60 -17.17 27.10 -11.16
CA THR A 60 -16.36 27.13 -12.39
C THR A 60 -15.24 26.09 -12.41
N THR A 61 -14.70 25.71 -11.25
CA THR A 61 -13.60 24.75 -11.13
C THR A 61 -14.05 23.31 -10.89
N ARG A 62 -15.33 23.10 -10.55
CA ARG A 62 -15.88 21.75 -10.28
C ARG A 62 -15.71 20.79 -11.44
N ARG A 63 -15.84 21.27 -12.68
CA ARG A 63 -15.60 20.45 -13.87
C ARG A 63 -14.17 19.93 -13.94
N VAL A 64 -13.19 20.74 -13.54
CA VAL A 64 -11.77 20.35 -13.46
C VAL A 64 -11.59 19.28 -12.39
N LEU A 65 -12.17 19.47 -11.20
CA LEU A 65 -12.15 18.47 -10.13
C LEU A 65 -12.67 17.12 -10.59
N TYR A 66 -13.86 17.08 -11.20
CA TYR A 66 -14.47 15.81 -11.60
C TYR A 66 -13.68 15.13 -12.73
N LEU A 67 -13.14 15.89 -13.69
CA LEU A 67 -12.25 15.34 -14.71
C LEU A 67 -10.97 14.77 -14.11
N ALA A 68 -10.36 15.45 -13.14
CA ALA A 68 -9.16 15.00 -12.45
C ALA A 68 -9.43 13.71 -11.66
N LEU A 69 -10.52 13.66 -10.89
CA LEU A 69 -10.94 12.46 -10.15
C LEU A 69 -11.22 11.29 -11.10
N PHE A 70 -11.97 11.52 -12.18
CA PHE A 70 -12.28 10.46 -13.14
C PHE A 70 -11.02 9.89 -13.82
N ARG A 71 -10.13 10.77 -14.30
CA ARG A 71 -8.87 10.35 -14.96
C ARG A 71 -7.92 9.68 -13.97
N GLY A 72 -7.82 10.21 -12.76
CA GLY A 72 -7.04 9.62 -11.67
C GLY A 72 -7.53 8.21 -11.33
N SER A 73 -8.84 8.05 -11.09
CA SER A 73 -9.47 6.75 -10.87
C SER A 73 -9.21 5.76 -12.01
N PHE A 74 -9.32 6.21 -13.27
CA PHE A 74 -9.04 5.35 -14.42
C PHE A 74 -7.57 4.88 -14.45
N LEU A 75 -6.62 5.79 -14.23
CA LEU A 75 -5.20 5.45 -14.15
C LEU A 75 -4.92 4.46 -13.01
N THR A 76 -5.49 4.72 -11.82
CA THR A 76 -5.37 3.81 -10.67
C THR A 76 -5.91 2.43 -11.01
N VAL A 77 -7.10 2.32 -11.60
CA VAL A 77 -7.68 1.03 -12.03
C VAL A 77 -6.74 0.31 -12.99
N ALA A 78 -6.18 0.99 -13.99
CA ALA A 78 -5.25 0.38 -14.93
C ALA A 78 -3.99 -0.18 -14.23
N LEU A 79 -3.38 0.60 -13.34
CA LEU A 79 -2.21 0.17 -12.57
C LEU A 79 -2.51 -1.01 -11.65
N ILE A 80 -3.67 -0.99 -10.99
CA ILE A 80 -4.11 -2.05 -10.08
C ILE A 80 -4.40 -3.35 -10.84
N ILE A 81 -5.00 -3.28 -12.03
CA ILE A 81 -5.19 -4.48 -12.87
C ILE A 81 -3.84 -5.12 -13.20
N VAL A 82 -2.85 -4.31 -13.61
CA VAL A 82 -1.48 -4.81 -13.85
C VAL A 82 -0.94 -5.47 -12.58
N GLY A 83 -1.04 -4.79 -11.43
CA GLY A 83 -0.59 -5.32 -10.14
C GLY A 83 -1.25 -6.65 -9.75
N LEU A 84 -2.56 -6.78 -9.89
CA LEU A 84 -3.31 -8.01 -9.61
C LEU A 84 -2.93 -9.14 -10.56
N VAL A 85 -2.80 -8.85 -11.86
CA VAL A 85 -2.35 -9.84 -12.86
C VAL A 85 -0.94 -10.32 -12.54
N THR A 86 -0.02 -9.42 -12.21
CA THR A 86 1.35 -9.80 -11.81
C THR A 86 1.34 -10.57 -10.48
N THR A 87 0.49 -10.20 -9.52
CA THR A 87 0.31 -10.96 -8.26
C THR A 87 -0.12 -12.39 -8.54
N ALA A 88 -1.04 -12.60 -9.48
CA ALA A 88 -1.56 -13.92 -9.84
C ALA A 88 -0.57 -14.78 -10.66
N THR A 89 0.23 -14.15 -11.53
CA THR A 89 1.05 -14.85 -12.51
C THR A 89 2.55 -14.89 -12.19
N SER A 90 3.06 -13.95 -11.40
CA SER A 90 4.50 -13.73 -11.18
C SER A 90 4.80 -13.14 -9.79
N PHE A 91 4.17 -13.69 -8.75
CA PHE A 91 4.29 -13.15 -7.39
C PHE A 91 5.73 -13.01 -6.89
N ASN A 92 6.59 -14.01 -7.09
CA ASN A 92 7.97 -13.97 -6.61
C ASN A 92 8.77 -12.82 -7.24
N TRP A 93 8.52 -12.55 -8.52
CA TRP A 93 9.13 -11.40 -9.20
C TRP A 93 8.60 -10.08 -8.62
N LEU A 94 7.28 -9.95 -8.48
CA LEU A 94 6.65 -8.76 -7.89
C LEU A 94 7.17 -8.49 -6.48
N PHE A 95 7.23 -9.52 -5.65
CA PHE A 95 7.73 -9.45 -4.28
C PHE A 95 9.20 -9.01 -4.25
N ALA A 96 10.05 -9.58 -5.11
CA ALA A 96 11.45 -9.19 -5.20
C ALA A 96 11.63 -7.74 -5.68
N GLN A 97 10.87 -7.29 -6.70
CA GLN A 97 10.92 -5.91 -7.16
C GLN A 97 10.44 -4.94 -6.08
N PHE A 98 9.36 -5.28 -5.38
CA PHE A 98 8.88 -4.50 -4.25
C PHE A 98 9.97 -4.35 -3.18
N HIS A 99 10.65 -5.44 -2.80
CA HIS A 99 11.72 -5.37 -1.80
C HIS A 99 12.93 -4.58 -2.30
N ALA A 100 13.31 -4.71 -3.57
CA ALA A 100 14.44 -3.97 -4.15
C ALA A 100 14.25 -2.45 -4.13
N LEU A 101 13.01 -1.95 -4.05
CA LEU A 101 12.74 -0.51 -3.91
C LEU A 101 13.07 0.03 -2.51
N PHE A 102 12.99 -0.81 -1.48
CA PHE A 102 13.05 -0.37 -0.08
C PHE A 102 14.26 -0.92 0.69
N PHE A 103 14.82 -2.05 0.26
CA PHE A 103 15.83 -2.79 1.00
C PHE A 103 17.08 -3.03 0.15
N VAL A 104 18.23 -3.02 0.80
CA VAL A 104 19.53 -3.11 0.12
C VAL A 104 20.00 -4.56 0.02
N GLY A 105 20.42 -4.96 -1.17
CA GLY A 105 21.01 -6.28 -1.43
C GLY A 105 20.11 -7.43 -0.97
N ASN A 106 20.66 -8.32 -0.14
CA ASN A 106 19.99 -9.52 0.35
C ASN A 106 19.48 -9.38 1.79
N SER A 107 19.34 -8.16 2.32
CA SER A 107 18.89 -7.89 3.71
C SER A 107 17.51 -8.47 4.05
N TRP A 108 16.68 -8.75 3.04
CA TRP A 108 15.32 -9.26 3.16
C TRP A 108 15.18 -10.74 2.75
N ILE A 109 16.28 -11.43 2.40
CA ILE A 109 16.26 -12.83 1.97
C ILE A 109 16.61 -13.75 3.15
N PHE A 110 15.69 -14.64 3.48
CA PHE A 110 15.77 -15.53 4.64
C PHE A 110 15.70 -17.01 4.23
N PRO A 111 16.44 -17.91 4.90
CA PRO A 111 16.23 -19.35 4.80
C PRO A 111 14.89 -19.74 5.42
N THR A 112 14.30 -20.85 4.97
CA THR A 112 12.99 -21.34 5.46
C THR A 112 13.02 -21.84 6.91
N SER A 113 14.20 -21.97 7.51
CA SER A 113 14.38 -22.25 8.94
C SER A 113 14.06 -21.05 9.83
N ASP A 114 14.19 -19.84 9.30
CA ASP A 114 14.04 -18.60 10.08
C ASP A 114 12.58 -18.37 10.47
N THR A 115 12.36 -17.82 11.66
CA THR A 115 11.04 -17.67 12.25
C THR A 115 10.16 -16.72 11.43
N LEU A 116 10.73 -15.62 10.94
CA LEU A 116 10.04 -14.54 10.25
C LEU A 116 9.34 -15.04 8.98
N ILE A 117 10.04 -15.80 8.13
CA ILE A 117 9.45 -16.32 6.89
C ILE A 117 8.44 -17.45 7.14
N ARG A 118 8.56 -18.15 8.28
CA ARG A 118 7.57 -19.15 8.71
C ARG A 118 6.28 -18.51 9.22
N LEU A 119 6.38 -17.37 9.92
CA LEU A 119 5.22 -16.60 10.41
C LEU A 119 4.53 -15.82 9.29
N PHE A 120 5.27 -15.33 8.31
CA PHE A 120 4.75 -14.60 7.16
C PHE A 120 5.05 -15.33 5.85
N PRO A 121 4.46 -16.52 5.63
CA PRO A 121 4.71 -17.32 4.44
C PRO A 121 4.19 -16.60 3.19
N GLN A 122 4.64 -17.03 2.00
CA GLN A 122 4.26 -16.42 0.73
C GLN A 122 2.74 -16.19 0.59
N LYS A 123 1.91 -17.13 1.04
CA LYS A 123 0.44 -16.99 1.02
C LYS A 123 -0.05 -15.76 1.77
N PHE A 124 0.50 -15.46 2.95
CA PHE A 124 0.14 -14.27 3.72
C PHE A 124 0.33 -13.01 2.89
N TRP A 125 1.46 -12.90 2.18
CA TRP A 125 1.76 -11.73 1.36
C TRP A 125 0.92 -11.68 0.08
N VAL A 126 0.64 -12.80 -0.58
CA VAL A 126 -0.30 -12.84 -1.71
C VAL A 126 -1.67 -12.31 -1.27
N ASP A 127 -2.19 -12.80 -0.15
CA ASP A 127 -3.49 -12.37 0.39
C ASP A 127 -3.48 -10.87 0.74
N ALA A 128 -2.38 -10.36 1.31
CA ALA A 128 -2.21 -8.94 1.60
C ALA A 128 -2.21 -8.06 0.33
N PHE A 129 -1.48 -8.46 -0.72
CA PHE A 129 -1.47 -7.76 -2.01
C PHE A 129 -2.86 -7.74 -2.64
N VAL A 130 -3.56 -8.89 -2.65
CA VAL A 130 -4.93 -9.00 -3.16
C VAL A 130 -5.89 -8.11 -2.38
N LEU A 131 -5.80 -8.07 -1.05
CA LEU A 131 -6.65 -7.23 -0.22
C LEU A 131 -6.43 -5.74 -0.52
N ILE A 132 -5.18 -5.28 -0.55
CA ILE A 132 -4.84 -3.87 -0.79
C ILE A 132 -5.23 -3.45 -2.20
N PHE A 133 -4.85 -4.24 -3.22
CA PHE A 133 -5.20 -3.95 -4.60
C PHE A 133 -6.71 -4.04 -4.84
N GLY A 134 -7.39 -5.06 -4.31
CA GLY A 134 -8.83 -5.23 -4.43
C GLY A 134 -9.62 -4.09 -3.77
N GLY A 135 -9.24 -3.69 -2.56
CA GLY A 135 -9.84 -2.54 -1.88
C GLY A 135 -9.65 -1.25 -2.67
N THR A 136 -8.42 -0.97 -3.09
CA THR A 136 -8.09 0.21 -3.90
C THR A 136 -8.83 0.22 -5.24
N PHE A 137 -9.00 -0.94 -5.88
CA PHE A 137 -9.76 -1.09 -7.11
C PHE A 137 -11.22 -0.66 -6.93
N ILE A 138 -11.86 -1.15 -5.86
CA ILE A 138 -13.26 -0.80 -5.54
C ILE A 138 -13.38 0.71 -5.26
N GLU A 139 -12.49 1.27 -4.43
CA GLU A 139 -12.48 2.71 -4.14
C GLU A 139 -12.31 3.55 -5.40
N ALA A 140 -11.40 3.17 -6.28
CA ALA A 140 -11.16 3.87 -7.54
C ALA A 140 -12.39 3.81 -8.47
N LEU A 141 -13.06 2.66 -8.56
CA LEU A 141 -14.31 2.52 -9.32
C LEU A 141 -15.43 3.39 -8.76
N LEU A 142 -15.60 3.43 -7.44
CA LEU A 142 -16.61 4.27 -6.79
C LEU A 142 -16.35 5.76 -7.03
N LEU A 143 -15.12 6.21 -6.81
CA LEU A 143 -14.72 7.61 -7.04
C LEU A 143 -14.84 8.01 -8.51
N GLY A 144 -14.38 7.15 -9.43
CA GLY A 144 -14.45 7.38 -10.87
C GLY A 144 -15.89 7.40 -11.36
N GLY A 145 -16.71 6.44 -10.93
CA GLY A 145 -18.14 6.37 -11.24
C GLY A 145 -18.90 7.60 -10.75
N ALA A 146 -18.66 8.03 -9.51
CA ALA A 146 -19.24 9.25 -8.95
C ALA A 146 -18.82 10.51 -9.74
N ALA A 147 -17.53 10.65 -10.04
CA ALA A 147 -17.01 11.78 -10.81
C ALA A 147 -17.60 11.84 -12.23
N TRP A 148 -17.77 10.68 -12.89
CA TRP A 148 -18.40 10.58 -14.19
C TRP A 148 -19.88 10.99 -14.17
N LEU A 149 -20.64 10.55 -13.17
CA LEU A 149 -22.04 10.96 -13.00
C LEU A 149 -22.17 12.48 -12.79
N LEU A 150 -21.27 13.06 -12.00
CA LEU A 150 -21.23 14.50 -11.77
C LEU A 150 -20.87 15.29 -13.04
N LEU A 151 -19.95 14.78 -13.86
CA LEU A 151 -19.62 15.37 -15.16
C LEU A 151 -20.79 15.39 -16.14
N LYS A 152 -21.56 14.29 -16.16
CA LYS A 152 -22.79 14.21 -16.97
C LYS A 152 -23.83 15.22 -16.52
N ARG A 153 -24.05 15.38 -15.22
CA ARG A 153 -25.00 16.37 -14.67
C ARG A 153 -24.57 17.82 -14.91
N ALA A 154 -23.27 18.08 -14.96
CA ALA A 154 -22.72 19.42 -15.17
C ALA A 154 -22.60 19.86 -16.64
N SER A 155 -22.96 18.99 -17.60
CA SER A 155 -22.98 19.34 -19.03
C SER A 155 -24.43 19.59 -19.44
N PRO A 156 -24.82 20.79 -19.92
CA PRO A 156 -26.21 21.06 -20.32
C PRO A 156 -26.61 20.17 -21.52
N PRO A 157 -27.91 19.85 -21.69
CA PRO A 157 -28.37 19.13 -22.87
C PRO A 157 -28.01 19.93 -24.13
N ARG A 158 -27.50 19.23 -25.15
CA ARG A 158 -27.22 19.79 -26.47
C ARG A 158 -28.49 20.10 -27.24
#